data_AF-A0A4Z2DV83-F1
#
_entry.id   AF-A0A4Z2DV83-F1
#
_cell.length_a   1.000
_cell.length_b   1.000
_cell.length_c   1.000
_cell.angle_alpha   90.00
_cell.angle_beta   90.00
_cell.angle_gamma   90.00
#
_symmetry.space_group_name_H-M   'P 1'
#
loop_
_entity.id
_entity.type
_entity.pdbx_description
1 polymer ?
#
loop_
_entity_poly.entity_id
_entity_poly.type
_entity_poly.pdbx_seq_one_letter_code
_entity_poly.pdbx_strand_id
1 'polypeptide(L)'
;MSTVTDDEIIKRRLLIEGESGNDDRRITLLLKNYLRWVASDDIGEDGYEAYQALIASVYQCENAMEQSSLVIAMNYEQQKQYEDLYKEIETSIERAKNRIQQCKEDLRSAKTVRKNRREYDSLAKVLCDHPERDETLEKYTKLKATLERLENLNEEYDRKIQLRKTQFHLFLVALKGLQKIVEGKFSLK
;
A
#
# COMPACT_ATOMS: atom_id res chain seq x y z
N MET A 1 26.38 43.50 -21.14
CA MET A 1 25.65 44.15 -20.04
C MET A 1 24.86 43.07 -19.32
N SER A 2 25.45 42.45 -18.29
CA SER A 2 24.77 41.43 -17.49
C SER A 2 23.68 42.10 -16.67
N THR A 3 22.43 41.69 -16.85
CA THR A 3 21.30 42.13 -16.03
C THR A 3 21.52 41.59 -14.62
N VAL A 4 21.95 42.48 -13.71
CA VAL A 4 22.06 42.20 -12.28
C VAL A 4 20.73 41.60 -11.83
N THR A 5 20.75 40.36 -11.34
CA THR A 5 19.53 39.64 -10.92
C THR A 5 18.96 40.29 -9.66
N ASP A 6 17.66 40.21 -9.43
CA ASP A 6 17.01 40.84 -8.27
C ASP A 6 17.66 40.43 -6.94
N ASP A 7 18.14 39.18 -6.84
CA ASP A 7 18.93 38.68 -5.71
C ASP A 7 20.25 39.44 -5.50
N GLU A 8 20.93 39.84 -6.57
CA GLU A 8 22.15 40.66 -6.47
C GLU A 8 21.84 42.08 -6.02
N ILE A 9 20.70 42.64 -6.44
CA ILE A 9 20.23 43.96 -5.99
C ILE A 9 19.87 43.90 -4.50
N ILE A 10 19.14 42.86 -4.07
CA ILE A 10 18.76 42.64 -2.67
C ILE A 10 20.01 42.44 -1.80
N LYS A 11 20.97 41.61 -2.22
CA LYS A 11 22.25 41.42 -1.51
C LYS A 11 23.02 42.73 -1.38
N ARG A 12 23.16 43.50 -2.47
CA ARG A 12 23.85 44.81 -2.42
C ARG A 12 23.14 45.79 -1.50
N ARG A 13 21.81 45.82 -1.53
CA ARG A 13 21.01 46.68 -0.66
C ARG A 13 21.15 46.29 0.81
N LEU A 14 21.13 45.01 1.15
CA LEU A 14 21.38 44.51 2.50
C LEU A 14 22.81 44.78 2.99
N LEU A 15 23.81 44.75 2.10
CA LEU A 15 25.19 45.11 2.43
C LEU A 15 25.37 46.60 2.70
N ILE A 16 24.64 47.46 1.97
CA ILE A 16 24.73 48.93 2.10
C ILE A 16 23.83 49.47 3.23
N GLU A 17 22.60 48.94 3.37
CA GLU A 17 21.61 49.35 4.38
C GLU A 17 21.68 48.50 5.67
N GLY A 18 22.45 47.42 5.69
CA GLY A 18 22.73 46.64 6.90
C GLY A 18 23.64 47.39 7.88
N GLU A 19 23.76 46.89 9.11
CA GLU A 19 24.55 47.51 10.20
C GLU A 19 25.97 47.94 9.80
N SER A 20 26.57 47.29 8.81
CA SER A 20 27.89 47.61 8.25
C SER A 20 28.06 49.07 7.81
N GLY A 21 27.00 49.75 7.32
CA GLY A 21 27.08 51.16 6.92
C GLY A 21 27.09 52.14 8.10
N ASN A 22 26.53 51.73 9.24
CA ASN A 22 26.48 52.54 10.46
C ASN A 22 27.80 52.50 11.22
N ASP A 23 28.50 51.38 11.20
CA ASP A 23 29.79 51.24 11.90
C ASP A 23 30.90 52.06 11.23
N ASP A 24 30.95 52.10 9.89
CA ASP A 24 31.89 52.96 9.15
C ASP A 24 31.68 54.45 9.49
N ARG A 25 30.42 54.88 9.60
CA ARG A 25 30.06 56.24 10.02
C ARG A 25 30.47 56.53 11.47
N ARG A 26 30.33 55.56 12.38
CA ARG A 26 30.71 55.70 13.80
C ARG A 26 32.22 55.77 13.96
N ILE A 27 32.98 54.93 13.27
CA ILE A 27 34.45 54.96 13.25
C ILE A 27 34.95 56.28 12.64
N THR A 28 34.35 56.73 11.55
CA THR A 28 34.68 58.02 10.93
C THR A 28 34.41 59.20 11.87
N LEU A 29 33.31 59.16 12.64
CA LEU A 29 32.99 60.19 13.62
C LEU A 29 33.96 60.18 14.81
N LEU A 30 34.28 58.99 15.34
CA LEU A 30 35.29 58.81 16.38
C LEU A 30 36.65 59.38 15.95
N LEU A 31 37.09 59.08 14.73
CA LEU A 31 38.35 59.60 14.17
C LEU A 31 38.32 61.12 14.04
N LYS A 32 37.23 61.71 13.56
CA LYS A 32 37.08 63.17 13.47
C LYS A 32 37.11 63.85 14.84
N ASN A 33 36.45 63.26 15.83
CA ASN A 33 36.42 63.78 17.20
C ASN A 33 37.80 63.66 17.87
N TYR A 34 38.50 62.55 17.65
CA TYR A 34 39.87 62.36 18.10
C TYR A 34 40.82 63.41 17.53
N LEU A 35 40.82 63.59 16.20
CA LEU A 35 41.68 64.58 15.54
C LEU A 35 41.38 66.00 16.00
N ARG A 36 40.12 66.33 16.26
CA ARG A 36 39.71 67.63 16.80
C ARG A 36 40.23 67.83 18.22
N TRP A 37 40.11 66.83 19.09
CA TRP A 37 40.59 66.88 20.47
C TRP A 37 42.12 67.02 20.55
N VAL A 38 42.85 66.32 19.67
CA VAL A 38 44.32 66.47 19.57
C VAL A 38 44.72 67.87 19.09
N ALA A 39 43.91 68.49 18.23
CA ALA A 39 44.18 69.83 17.69
C ALA A 39 43.77 70.99 18.61
N SER A 40 42.96 70.76 19.65
CA SER A 40 42.41 71.85 20.48
C SER A 40 43.39 72.46 21.49
N ASP A 41 44.53 71.82 21.79
CA ASP A 41 45.54 72.24 22.80
C ASP A 41 44.93 72.68 24.16
N ASP A 42 43.71 72.24 24.45
CA ASP A 42 42.91 72.65 25.59
C ASP A 42 43.06 71.63 26.72
N ILE A 43 43.74 72.05 27.78
CA ILE A 43 44.12 71.23 28.94
C ILE A 43 43.15 71.49 30.13
N GLY A 44 42.13 72.34 29.95
CA GLY A 44 41.12 72.68 30.96
C GLY A 44 40.01 71.62 31.14
N GLU A 45 38.93 71.99 31.85
CA GLU A 45 37.76 71.12 32.08
C GLU A 45 37.12 70.65 30.77
N ASP A 46 37.02 71.53 29.77
CA ASP A 46 36.45 71.22 28.44
C ASP A 46 37.26 70.15 27.70
N GLY A 47 38.59 70.15 27.84
CA GLY A 47 39.48 69.13 27.30
C GLY A 47 39.28 67.75 27.97
N TYR A 48 38.99 67.73 29.27
CA TYR A 48 38.71 66.50 30.02
C TYR A 48 37.33 65.91 29.67
N GLU A 49 36.30 66.74 29.51
CA GLU A 49 34.98 66.29 29.06
C GLU A 49 35.02 65.71 27.64
N ALA A 50 35.75 66.36 26.72
CA ALA A 50 35.96 65.86 25.37
C ALA A 50 36.71 64.51 25.34
N TYR A 51 37.68 64.32 26.25
CA TYR A 51 38.38 63.05 26.43
C TYR A 51 37.45 61.94 26.94
N GLN A 52 36.60 62.23 27.93
CA GLN A 52 35.61 61.26 28.43
C GLN A 52 34.59 60.88 27.36
N ALA A 53 34.12 61.84 26.56
CA ALA A 53 33.23 61.59 25.42
C ALA A 53 33.91 60.71 24.35
N LEU A 54 35.21 60.89 24.13
CA LEU A 54 35.99 60.04 23.22
C LEU A 54 36.06 58.59 23.73
N ILE A 55 36.37 58.38 25.01
CA ILE A 55 36.39 57.05 25.64
C ILE A 55 35.01 56.38 25.52
N ALA A 56 33.94 57.11 25.82
CA ALA A 56 32.58 56.59 25.70
C ALA A 56 32.27 56.17 24.24
N SER A 57 32.74 56.94 23.25
CA SER A 57 32.59 56.59 21.84
C SER A 57 33.42 55.36 21.44
N VAL A 58 34.59 55.13 22.05
CA VAL A 58 35.38 53.89 21.84
C VAL A 58 34.62 52.68 22.37
N TYR A 59 34.13 52.73 23.61
CA TYR A 59 33.34 51.63 24.20
C TYR A 59 32.10 51.29 23.39
N GLN A 60 31.43 52.29 22.83
CA GLN A 60 30.29 52.07 21.95
C GLN A 60 30.68 51.32 20.67
N CYS A 61 31.85 51.63 20.08
CA CYS A 61 32.35 50.93 18.90
C CYS A 61 32.75 49.48 19.24
N GLU A 62 33.42 49.26 20.36
CA GLU A 62 33.80 47.93 20.84
C GLU A 62 32.57 47.03 21.06
N ASN A 63 31.56 47.54 21.78
CA ASN A 63 30.33 46.80 22.04
C ASN A 63 29.57 46.47 20.73
N ALA A 64 29.58 47.37 19.75
CA ALA A 64 28.95 47.10 18.46
C ALA A 64 29.70 46.03 17.65
N MET A 65 31.03 46.04 17.70
CA MET A 65 31.84 44.99 17.08
C MET A 65 31.58 43.62 17.72
N GLU A 66 31.46 43.57 19.05
CA GLU A 66 31.12 42.35 19.78
C GLU A 66 29.72 41.84 19.42
N GLN A 67 28.72 42.73 19.35
CA GLN A 67 27.36 42.39 18.90
C GLN A 67 27.36 41.81 17.48
N SER A 68 28.07 42.45 16.55
CA SER A 68 28.22 41.95 15.17
C SER A 68 28.86 40.56 15.12
N SER A 69 29.93 40.34 15.90
CA SER A 69 30.56 39.02 16.01
C SER A 69 29.61 37.94 16.54
N LEU A 70 28.78 38.27 17.54
CA LEU A 70 27.79 37.34 18.10
C LEU A 70 26.70 37.01 17.09
N VAL A 71 26.20 38.01 16.34
CA VAL A 71 25.21 37.82 15.29
C VAL A 71 25.77 36.93 14.17
N ILE A 72 27.03 37.11 13.78
CA ILE A 72 27.69 36.25 12.78
C ILE A 72 27.76 34.80 13.28
N ALA A 73 28.16 34.58 14.53
CA ALA A 73 28.22 33.24 15.12
C ALA A 73 26.83 32.59 15.18
N MET A 74 25.82 33.33 15.62
CA MET A 74 24.43 32.88 15.65
C MET A 74 23.93 32.52 14.24
N ASN A 75 24.20 33.36 13.23
CA ASN A 75 23.79 33.11 11.85
C ASN A 75 24.42 31.83 11.28
N TYR A 76 25.69 31.57 11.61
CA TYR A 76 26.37 30.34 11.20
C TYR A 76 25.72 29.11 11.84
N GLU A 77 25.37 29.18 13.13
CA GLU A 77 24.67 28.09 13.80
C GLU A 77 23.27 27.86 13.23
N GLN A 78 22.52 28.94 12.99
CA GLN A 78 21.20 28.88 12.35
C GLN A 78 21.26 28.27 10.95
N GLN A 79 22.26 28.66 10.15
CA GLN A 79 22.46 28.06 8.82
C GLN A 79 22.64 26.55 8.92
N LYS A 80 23.47 26.07 9.85
CA LYS A 80 23.67 24.63 10.07
C LYS A 80 22.36 23.94 10.49
N GLN A 81 21.58 24.54 11.38
CA GLN A 81 20.28 24.00 11.79
C GLN A 81 19.31 23.90 10.61
N TYR A 82 19.30 24.89 9.71
CA TYR A 82 18.48 24.84 8.50
C TYR A 82 18.93 23.76 7.52
N GLU A 83 20.24 23.53 7.37
CA GLU A 83 20.77 22.44 6.54
C GLU A 83 20.36 21.06 7.09
N ASP A 84 20.39 20.88 8.41
CA ASP A 84 19.97 19.63 9.03
C ASP A 84 18.46 19.43 8.94
N LEU A 85 17.66 20.49 9.14
CA LEU A 85 16.22 20.45 8.94
C LEU A 85 15.86 20.10 7.48
N TYR A 86 16.58 20.66 6.52
CA TYR A 86 16.37 20.36 5.10
C TYR A 86 16.60 18.86 4.80
N LYS A 87 17.69 18.28 5.32
CA LYS A 87 17.94 16.83 5.22
C LYS A 87 16.84 16.00 5.89
N GLU A 88 16.36 16.41 7.06
CA GLU A 88 15.27 15.72 7.74
C GLU A 88 13.99 15.72 6.89
N ILE A 89 13.63 16.87 6.31
CA ILE A 89 12.48 16.99 5.41
C ILE A 89 12.66 16.08 4.19
N GLU A 90 13.83 16.06 3.55
CA GLU A 90 14.09 15.17 2.40
C GLU A 90 13.92 13.69 2.78
N THR A 91 14.48 13.26 3.91
CA THR A 91 14.31 11.87 4.38
C THR A 91 12.85 11.54 4.74
N SER A 92 12.10 12.51 5.26
CA SER A 92 10.67 12.35 5.54
C SER A 92 9.86 12.20 4.25
N ILE A 93 10.15 13.02 3.24
CA ILE A 93 9.54 12.92 1.90
C ILE A 93 9.82 11.55 1.28
N GLU A 94 11.06 11.07 1.34
CA GLU A 94 11.43 9.77 0.77
C GLU A 94 10.73 8.61 1.50
N ARG A 95 10.66 8.67 2.84
CA ARG A 95 9.86 7.70 3.63
C ARG A 95 8.38 7.73 3.24
N ALA A 96 7.79 8.91 3.05
CA ALA A 96 6.40 9.04 2.63
C ALA A 96 6.16 8.45 1.23
N LYS A 97 7.07 8.70 0.28
CA LYS A 97 7.00 8.09 -1.07
C LYS A 97 7.05 6.56 -1.01
N ASN A 98 7.98 6.01 -0.23
CA ASN A 98 8.10 4.56 -0.04
C ASN A 98 6.83 3.95 0.57
N ARG A 99 6.25 4.61 1.57
CA ARG A 99 4.99 4.19 2.18
C ARG A 99 3.81 4.23 1.21
N ILE A 100 3.74 5.26 0.35
CA ILE A 100 2.72 5.33 -0.71
C ILE A 100 2.88 4.15 -1.68
N GLN A 101 4.12 3.80 -2.05
CA GLN A 101 4.39 2.68 -2.94
C GLN A 101 3.95 1.35 -2.34
N GLN A 102 4.28 1.10 -1.06
CA GLN A 102 3.81 -0.08 -0.32
C GLN A 102 2.27 -0.14 -0.26
N CYS A 103 1.61 0.96 0.12
CA CYS A 103 0.15 1.00 0.15
C CYS A 103 -0.50 0.75 -1.22
N LYS A 104 0.15 1.14 -2.34
CA LYS A 104 -0.35 0.82 -3.68
C LYS A 104 -0.28 -0.68 -3.97
N GLU A 105 0.79 -1.35 -3.54
CA GLU A 105 0.96 -2.80 -3.71
C GLU A 105 -0.04 -3.57 -2.85
N ASP A 106 -0.22 -3.16 -1.59
CA ASP A 106 -1.24 -3.72 -0.69
C ASP A 106 -2.65 -3.53 -1.25
N LEU A 107 -2.94 -2.37 -1.85
CA LEU A 107 -4.22 -2.13 -2.48
C LEU A 107 -4.44 -3.05 -3.69
N ARG A 108 -3.40 -3.33 -4.47
CA ARG A 108 -3.48 -4.27 -5.61
C ARG A 108 -3.76 -5.68 -5.12
N SER A 109 -3.04 -6.16 -4.10
CA SER A 109 -3.26 -7.49 -3.54
C SER A 109 -4.65 -7.63 -2.92
N ALA A 110 -5.10 -6.63 -2.15
CA ALA A 110 -6.44 -6.60 -1.57
C ALA A 110 -7.55 -6.60 -2.64
N LYS A 111 -7.36 -5.88 -3.75
CA LYS A 111 -8.31 -5.91 -4.89
C LYS A 111 -8.39 -7.31 -5.52
N THR A 112 -7.27 -7.98 -5.71
CA THR A 112 -7.23 -9.36 -6.22
C THR A 112 -7.96 -10.31 -5.27
N VAL A 113 -7.68 -10.25 -3.97
CA VAL A 113 -8.37 -11.07 -2.97
C VAL A 113 -9.88 -10.83 -3.00
N ARG A 114 -10.31 -9.55 -3.11
CA ARG A 114 -11.72 -9.21 -3.20
C ARG A 114 -12.38 -9.75 -4.48
N LYS A 115 -11.67 -9.70 -5.61
CA LYS A 115 -12.16 -10.27 -6.88
C LYS A 115 -12.34 -11.78 -6.75
N ASN A 116 -11.32 -12.49 -6.27
CA ASN A 116 -11.36 -13.93 -6.07
C ASN A 116 -12.50 -14.32 -5.13
N ARG A 117 -12.68 -13.59 -4.02
CA ARG A 117 -13.79 -13.83 -3.08
C ARG A 117 -15.15 -13.71 -3.74
N ARG A 118 -15.38 -12.70 -4.60
CA ARG A 118 -16.63 -12.55 -5.34
C ARG A 118 -16.86 -13.70 -6.32
N GLU A 119 -15.81 -14.19 -6.97
CA GLU A 119 -15.90 -15.35 -7.86
C GLU A 119 -16.27 -16.60 -7.08
N TYR A 120 -15.64 -16.84 -5.92
CA TYR A 120 -15.99 -17.95 -5.03
C TYR A 120 -17.43 -17.84 -4.51
N ASP A 121 -17.87 -16.66 -4.06
CA ASP A 121 -19.23 -16.45 -3.58
C ASP A 121 -20.26 -16.68 -4.71
N SER A 122 -19.93 -16.25 -5.95
CA SER A 122 -20.78 -16.49 -7.12
C SER A 122 -20.87 -17.99 -7.47
N LEU A 123 -19.76 -18.72 -7.44
CA LEU A 123 -19.77 -20.17 -7.65
C LEU A 123 -20.54 -20.89 -6.53
N ALA A 124 -20.29 -20.50 -5.28
CA ALA A 124 -20.95 -21.10 -4.12
C ALA A 124 -22.48 -20.95 -4.22
N LYS A 125 -22.96 -19.79 -4.68
CA LYS A 125 -24.40 -19.57 -4.91
C LYS A 125 -24.97 -20.54 -5.94
N VAL A 126 -24.29 -20.73 -7.08
CA VAL A 126 -24.72 -21.70 -8.11
C VAL A 126 -24.66 -23.13 -7.58
N LEU A 127 -23.65 -23.47 -6.78
CA LEU A 127 -23.53 -24.78 -6.12
C LEU A 127 -24.68 -25.05 -5.15
N CYS A 128 -25.17 -24.03 -4.43
CA CYS A 128 -26.32 -24.16 -3.53
C CYS A 128 -27.65 -24.39 -4.27
N ASP A 129 -27.76 -24.08 -5.56
CA ASP A 129 -28.96 -24.39 -6.36
C ASP A 129 -29.06 -25.90 -6.66
N HIS A 130 -27.96 -26.64 -6.51
CA HIS A 130 -27.91 -28.09 -6.69
C HIS A 130 -28.11 -28.84 -5.36
N PRO A 131 -28.74 -30.04 -5.39
CA PRO A 131 -28.96 -30.83 -4.19
C PRO A 131 -27.63 -31.27 -3.57
N GLU A 132 -27.65 -31.50 -2.25
CA GLU A 132 -26.46 -31.97 -1.54
C GLU A 132 -25.96 -33.28 -2.10
N ARG A 133 -24.63 -33.40 -2.13
CA ARG A 133 -23.93 -34.56 -2.66
C ARG A 133 -24.31 -35.83 -1.91
N ASP A 134 -24.40 -35.75 -0.59
CA ASP A 134 -24.66 -36.91 0.27
C ASP A 134 -26.08 -37.43 0.09
N GLU A 135 -27.07 -36.54 0.00
CA GLU A 135 -28.45 -36.92 -0.33
C GLU A 135 -28.56 -37.59 -1.71
N THR A 136 -27.84 -37.03 -2.69
CA THR A 136 -27.85 -37.57 -4.06
C THR A 136 -27.17 -38.94 -4.12
N LEU A 137 -26.09 -39.12 -3.34
CA LEU A 137 -25.39 -40.39 -3.22
C LEU A 137 -26.25 -41.46 -2.55
N GLU A 138 -27.00 -41.10 -1.50
CA GLU A 138 -27.91 -42.04 -0.83
C GLU A 138 -29.07 -42.46 -1.74
N LYS A 139 -29.65 -41.51 -2.50
CA LYS A 139 -30.67 -41.83 -3.52
C LYS A 139 -30.08 -42.76 -4.58
N TYR A 140 -28.87 -42.49 -5.04
CA TYR A 140 -28.18 -43.32 -6.01
C TYR A 140 -27.93 -44.74 -5.51
N THR A 141 -27.43 -44.92 -4.28
CA THR A 141 -27.17 -46.26 -3.72
C THR A 141 -28.45 -47.06 -3.55
N LYS A 142 -29.54 -46.42 -3.08
CA LYS A 142 -30.87 -47.06 -3.02
C LYS A 142 -31.35 -47.48 -4.41
N LEU A 143 -31.27 -46.59 -5.40
CA LEU A 143 -31.72 -46.88 -6.76
C LEU A 143 -30.91 -48.04 -7.38
N LYS A 144 -29.58 -48.03 -7.17
CA LYS A 144 -28.68 -49.10 -7.61
C LYS A 144 -29.05 -50.46 -6.99
N ALA A 145 -29.31 -50.50 -5.69
CA ALA A 145 -29.74 -51.73 -5.02
C ALA A 145 -31.11 -52.22 -5.52
N THR A 146 -32.05 -51.31 -5.81
CA THR A 146 -33.35 -51.70 -6.40
C THR A 146 -33.21 -52.23 -7.81
N LEU A 147 -32.31 -51.68 -8.61
CA LEU A 147 -32.04 -52.11 -9.98
C LEU A 147 -31.46 -53.54 -9.99
N GLU A 148 -30.44 -53.78 -9.16
CA GLU A 148 -29.84 -55.10 -8.99
C GLU A 148 -30.87 -56.14 -8.52
N ARG A 149 -31.78 -55.75 -7.61
CA ARG A 149 -32.89 -56.62 -7.18
C ARG A 149 -33.85 -56.94 -8.33
N LEU A 150 -34.20 -55.96 -9.16
CA LEU A 150 -35.10 -56.15 -10.30
C LEU A 150 -34.47 -57.01 -11.39
N GLU A 151 -33.17 -56.84 -11.65
CA GLU A 151 -32.42 -57.70 -12.57
C GLU A 151 -32.42 -59.15 -12.10
N ASN A 152 -32.09 -59.39 -10.83
CA ASN A 152 -32.16 -60.74 -10.23
C ASN A 152 -33.55 -61.36 -10.33
N LEU A 153 -34.60 -60.56 -10.07
CA LEU A 153 -35.98 -61.02 -10.16
C LEU A 153 -36.38 -61.34 -11.61
N ASN A 154 -35.94 -60.53 -12.57
CA ASN A 154 -36.18 -60.77 -13.99
C ASN A 154 -35.51 -62.08 -14.43
N GLU A 155 -34.27 -62.33 -14.03
CA GLU A 155 -33.57 -63.60 -14.27
C GLU A 155 -34.27 -64.80 -13.63
N GLU A 156 -34.84 -64.64 -12.43
CA GLU A 156 -35.68 -65.68 -11.82
C GLU A 156 -36.96 -65.97 -12.61
N TYR A 157 -37.65 -64.93 -13.08
CA TYR A 157 -38.85 -65.10 -13.89
C TYR A 157 -38.53 -65.73 -15.25
N ASP A 158 -37.44 -65.34 -15.90
CA ASP A 158 -36.97 -65.96 -17.14
C ASP A 158 -36.67 -67.44 -16.93
N ARG A 159 -35.98 -67.81 -15.84
CA ARG A 159 -35.76 -69.21 -15.47
C ARG A 159 -37.07 -69.98 -15.28
N LYS A 160 -38.05 -69.39 -14.58
CA LYS A 160 -39.39 -70.00 -14.38
C LYS A 160 -40.15 -70.16 -15.70
N ILE A 161 -40.11 -69.16 -16.58
CA ILE A 161 -40.75 -69.22 -17.90
C ILE A 161 -40.12 -70.33 -18.74
N GLN A 162 -38.79 -70.43 -18.77
CA GLN A 162 -38.09 -71.50 -19.49
C GLN A 162 -38.46 -72.88 -18.94
N LEU A 163 -38.52 -73.05 -17.62
CA LEU A 163 -38.96 -74.30 -17.01
C LEU A 163 -40.39 -74.67 -17.46
N ARG A 164 -41.34 -73.73 -17.44
CA ARG A 164 -42.70 -73.98 -17.91
C ARG A 164 -42.75 -74.31 -19.41
N LYS A 165 -41.96 -73.63 -20.25
CA LYS A 165 -41.85 -73.95 -21.68
C LYS A 165 -41.38 -75.40 -21.88
N THR A 166 -40.37 -75.84 -21.14
CA THR A 166 -39.87 -77.22 -21.19
C THR A 166 -40.93 -78.23 -20.71
N GLN A 167 -41.62 -77.94 -19.59
CA GLN A 167 -42.71 -78.78 -19.10
C GLN A 167 -43.86 -78.89 -20.10
N PHE A 168 -44.26 -77.77 -20.73
CA PHE A 168 -45.31 -77.75 -21.73
C PHE A 168 -44.90 -78.51 -23.00
N HIS A 169 -43.63 -78.40 -23.42
CA HIS A 169 -43.09 -79.18 -24.52
C HIS A 169 -43.15 -80.69 -24.23
N LEU A 170 -42.73 -81.10 -23.02
CA LEU A 170 -42.84 -82.49 -22.58
C LEU A 170 -44.30 -82.98 -22.61
N PHE A 171 -45.23 -82.17 -22.12
CA PHE A 171 -46.66 -82.48 -22.16
C PHE A 171 -47.19 -82.64 -23.60
N LEU A 172 -46.80 -81.75 -24.52
CA LEU A 172 -47.15 -81.86 -25.95
C LEU A 172 -46.59 -83.13 -26.60
N VAL A 173 -45.36 -83.52 -26.26
CA VAL A 173 -44.75 -84.78 -26.73
C VAL A 173 -45.53 -85.98 -26.19
N ALA A 174 -45.88 -85.98 -24.91
CA ALA A 174 -46.70 -87.04 -24.30
C ALA A 174 -48.10 -87.12 -24.94
N LEU A 175 -48.75 -85.97 -25.20
CA LEU A 175 -50.03 -85.91 -25.92
C LEU A 175 -49.94 -86.48 -27.33
N LYS A 176 -48.91 -86.11 -28.10
CA LYS A 176 -48.66 -86.68 -29.43
C LYS A 176 -48.39 -88.19 -29.35
N GLY A 177 -47.69 -88.64 -28.32
CA GLY A 177 -47.46 -90.06 -28.04
C GLY A 177 -48.76 -90.81 -27.78
N LEU A 178 -49.63 -90.27 -26.92
CA LEU A 178 -50.96 -90.82 -26.65
C LEU A 178 -51.86 -90.80 -27.90
N GLN A 179 -51.83 -89.71 -28.68
CA GLN A 179 -52.57 -89.61 -29.94
C GLN A 179 -52.13 -90.69 -30.93
N LYS A 180 -50.82 -90.94 -31.08
CA LYS A 180 -50.31 -92.07 -31.89
C LYS A 180 -50.80 -93.44 -31.39
N ILE A 181 -50.92 -93.64 -30.08
CA ILE A 181 -51.46 -94.88 -29.51
C ILE A 181 -52.96 -95.02 -29.79
N VAL A 182 -53.72 -93.92 -29.73
CA VAL A 182 -55.15 -93.91 -30.03
C VAL A 182 -55.39 -94.13 -31.53
N GLU A 183 -54.70 -93.41 -32.40
CA GLU A 183 -54.77 -93.58 -33.86
C GLU A 183 -54.29 -94.98 -34.28
N GLY A 184 -53.25 -95.52 -33.65
CA GLY A 184 -52.78 -96.89 -33.86
C GLY A 184 -53.80 -97.97 -33.43
N LYS A 185 -54.71 -97.66 -32.50
CA LYS A 185 -55.83 -98.55 -32.12
C LYS A 185 -57.04 -98.44 -33.06
N PHE A 186 -57.18 -97.34 -33.81
CA PHE A 186 -58.24 -97.19 -34.81
C PHE A 186 -57.87 -97.72 -36.20
N SER A 187 -56.59 -97.93 -36.50
CA SER A 187 -56.12 -98.59 -37.74
C SER A 187 -56.08 -100.13 -37.68
N LEU A 188 -56.66 -100.74 -36.64
CA LEU A 188 -56.75 -102.21 -36.46
C LEU A 188 -58.20 -102.74 -36.62
N LYS A 189 -59.03 -102.06 -37.40
CA LYS A 189 -60.28 -102.62 -37.95
C LYS A 189 -60.16 -102.81 -39.45
#